data_AF-D8T7E9-F1
#
_entry.id   AF-D8T7E9-F1
#
_cell.length_a   1.000
_cell.length_b   1.000
_cell.length_c   1.000
_cell.angle_alpha   90.00
_cell.angle_beta   90.00
_cell.angle_gamma   90.00
#
_symmetry.space_group_name_H-M   'P 1'
#
loop_
_entity.id
_entity.type
_entity.pdbx_description
1 polymer ?
#
loop_
_entity_poly.entity_id
_entity_poly.type
_entity_poly.pdbx_seq_one_letter_code
_entity_poly.pdbx_strand_id
1 'polypeptide(L)'
;MKLMMSCGWRRCRWPPSSATSISNRGCFILHSVIRICFCLVMNGMVILLLTEPAPFAESLKRSNDEVGIPRSGSSNGLLYQRDLVQIELLVKDIKRKRSVYFIRVHRTFLWGEMGFYGINVVRVRNFKDFFGKEPQEGRSSGDGDVLEFLGLDLAPIMQASLRPSRIACSFRAVEILVKSITCVTKTHRFEEVSDIENLSKSLLELFRLDVPGMCVVTRRKLELQIDNTEVDARPGVAVETEVVAVETEVDGFIRLVVQIDRSFKDRDHDPEAEMIASGIAAYQELLGKYENFLCESPPEVLLLPGIVMRGTCPTFYLMRLSRKMVECVGQGRQPGFSTRVDQYVLPGLVPPSSWDAIIVPEHRAHIAQCLESLKSFIGTTYADEWMGWLHYFVIVSQLKKTVHASLSNPEKLFENTGMT
;
A
#
# COMPACT_ATOMS: atom_id res chain seq x y z
N MET A 1 41.45 -41.80 19.85
CA MET A 1 41.90 -42.78 18.84
C MET A 1 40.65 -43.42 18.25
N LYS A 2 40.20 -42.98 17.06
CA LYS A 2 40.30 -43.70 15.76
C LYS A 2 39.51 -45.03 15.75
N LEU A 3 38.67 -45.41 14.78
CA LEU A 3 38.07 -44.83 13.56
C LEU A 3 37.15 -45.93 12.96
N MET A 4 36.27 -45.55 12.01
CA MET A 4 35.51 -46.32 10.99
C MET A 4 34.02 -46.57 11.27
N MET A 5 33.06 -45.93 10.58
CA MET A 5 32.61 -46.01 9.16
C MET A 5 31.98 -47.35 8.75
N SER A 6 30.67 -47.35 8.43
CA SER A 6 30.12 -47.91 7.17
C SER A 6 28.63 -47.56 6.98
N CYS A 7 28.26 -47.38 5.71
CA CYS A 7 26.97 -47.00 5.14
C CYS A 7 25.90 -48.09 5.18
N GLY A 8 24.63 -47.69 5.03
CA GLY A 8 23.52 -48.57 4.67
C GLY A 8 22.28 -47.82 4.17
N TRP A 9 22.21 -47.60 2.85
CA TRP A 9 21.00 -47.16 2.14
C TRP A 9 19.89 -48.24 2.23
N ARG A 10 18.63 -47.85 2.47
CA ARG A 10 17.46 -48.69 2.22
C ARG A 10 16.55 -48.06 1.17
N ARG A 11 16.22 -48.88 0.16
CA ARG A 11 15.24 -48.66 -0.90
C ARG A 11 13.82 -48.79 -0.34
N CYS A 12 12.94 -47.85 -0.67
CA CYS A 12 11.49 -48.06 -0.65
C CYS A 12 11.00 -48.27 -2.07
N ARG A 13 10.31 -49.39 -2.31
CA ARG A 13 9.56 -49.70 -3.54
C ARG A 13 8.14 -49.13 -3.41
N TRP A 14 7.64 -48.53 -4.49
CA TRP A 14 6.20 -48.34 -4.75
C TRP A 14 5.86 -48.98 -6.12
N PRO A 15 4.61 -49.46 -6.32
CA PRO A 15 4.22 -50.34 -7.44
C PRO A 15 3.85 -49.54 -8.71
N PRO A 16 3.75 -50.21 -9.88
CA PRO A 16 3.69 -49.53 -11.17
C PRO A 16 2.26 -49.08 -11.50
N SER A 17 2.12 -47.83 -11.93
CA SER A 17 0.93 -47.34 -12.62
C SER A 17 1.12 -47.49 -14.13
N SER A 18 0.09 -48.05 -14.74
CA SER A 18 -0.14 -48.31 -16.15
C SER A 18 0.26 -47.18 -17.11
N ALA A 19 1.00 -47.56 -18.14
CA ALA A 19 1.23 -46.79 -19.35
C ALA A 19 0.00 -46.85 -20.28
N THR A 20 -0.43 -45.70 -20.76
CA THR A 20 -1.13 -45.55 -22.04
C THR A 20 -0.46 -44.44 -22.81
N SER A 21 0.21 -44.83 -23.89
CA SER A 21 0.76 -43.97 -24.93
C SER A 21 -0.37 -43.37 -25.76
N ILE A 22 -0.16 -42.16 -26.30
CA ILE A 22 -0.54 -41.76 -27.67
C ILE A 22 0.11 -40.40 -28.01
N SER A 23 0.95 -40.48 -29.04
CA SER A 23 1.18 -39.53 -30.14
C SER A 23 1.83 -38.15 -29.94
N ASN A 24 3.13 -38.13 -30.24
CA ASN A 24 3.83 -37.23 -31.18
C ASN A 24 3.14 -35.91 -31.58
N ARG A 25 3.76 -34.78 -31.24
CA ARG A 25 3.69 -33.55 -32.03
C ARG A 25 5.10 -33.03 -32.31
N GLY A 26 5.47 -33.08 -33.58
CA GLY A 26 6.71 -32.54 -34.11
C GLY A 26 6.70 -31.01 -34.09
N CYS A 27 7.88 -30.45 -33.86
CA CYS A 27 8.16 -29.03 -34.04
C CYS A 27 8.70 -28.84 -35.46
N PHE A 28 8.04 -28.02 -36.28
CA PHE A 28 8.57 -27.59 -37.57
C PHE A 28 9.15 -26.19 -37.42
N ILE A 29 10.44 -26.03 -37.71
CA ILE A 29 11.11 -24.73 -37.84
C ILE A 29 11.16 -24.42 -39.34
N LEU A 30 10.41 -23.42 -39.79
CA LEU A 30 10.57 -22.83 -41.11
C LEU A 30 11.41 -21.55 -40.97
N HIS A 31 12.61 -21.55 -41.54
CA HIS A 31 13.45 -20.37 -41.64
C HIS A 31 12.94 -19.49 -42.80
N SER A 32 12.41 -18.29 -42.49
CA SER A 32 12.62 -17.02 -43.20
C SER A 32 11.68 -15.92 -42.68
N VAL A 33 12.25 -14.78 -42.30
CA VAL A 33 11.63 -13.55 -41.75
C VAL A 33 11.00 -13.72 -40.36
N ILE A 34 11.69 -13.21 -39.34
CA ILE A 34 11.40 -13.43 -37.91
C ILE A 34 10.06 -12.79 -37.52
N ARG A 35 9.01 -13.61 -37.48
CA ARG A 35 7.87 -13.48 -36.56
C ARG A 35 7.84 -14.74 -35.71
N ILE A 36 8.11 -14.61 -34.42
CA ILE A 36 8.01 -15.76 -33.50
C ILE A 36 6.54 -15.87 -33.08
N CYS A 37 5.82 -16.81 -33.69
CA CYS A 37 4.50 -17.21 -33.25
C CYS A 37 4.62 -18.44 -32.35
N PHE A 38 4.23 -18.32 -31.09
CA PHE A 38 4.03 -19.51 -30.24
C PHE A 38 2.60 -20.01 -30.43
N CYS A 39 2.46 -21.30 -30.73
CA CYS A 39 1.17 -21.97 -30.86
C CYS A 39 1.06 -23.03 -29.75
N LEU A 40 0.19 -22.78 -28.78
CA LEU A 40 -0.07 -23.69 -27.68
C LEU A 40 -1.48 -24.27 -27.85
N VAL A 41 -1.57 -25.60 -27.89
CA VAL A 41 -2.83 -26.33 -28.05
C VAL A 41 -3.10 -27.12 -26.78
N MET A 42 -4.13 -26.70 -26.05
CA MET A 42 -4.61 -27.35 -24.83
C MET A 42 -6.11 -27.55 -24.96
N ASN A 43 -6.61 -28.79 -24.78
CA ASN A 43 -8.03 -29.13 -24.71
C ASN A 43 -8.92 -28.44 -25.77
N GLY A 44 -8.54 -28.55 -27.04
CA GLY A 44 -9.35 -28.03 -28.16
C GLY A 44 -9.30 -26.52 -28.37
N MET A 45 -8.45 -25.80 -27.63
CA MET A 45 -8.24 -24.36 -27.80
C MET A 45 -6.85 -24.10 -28.39
N VAL A 46 -6.78 -23.21 -29.38
CA VAL A 46 -5.54 -22.75 -30.01
C VAL A 46 -5.30 -21.31 -29.58
N ILE A 47 -4.20 -21.06 -28.87
CA ILE A 47 -3.80 -19.71 -28.45
C ILE A 47 -2.60 -19.30 -29.30
N LEU A 48 -2.73 -18.15 -29.98
CA LEU A 48 -1.67 -17.50 -30.75
C LEU A 48 -1.20 -16.26 -29.98
N LEU A 49 0.07 -16.26 -29.58
CA LEU A 49 0.73 -15.10 -28.97
C LEU A 49 1.56 -14.39 -30.05
N LEU A 50 1.25 -13.11 -30.29
CA LEU A 50 2.04 -12.23 -31.15
C LEU A 50 2.77 -11.22 -30.26
N THR A 51 4.06 -11.02 -30.52
CA THR A 51 4.87 -9.97 -29.89
C THR A 51 5.36 -9.04 -31.00
N GLU A 52 5.15 -7.73 -30.84
CA GLU A 52 5.72 -6.72 -31.74
C GLU A 52 7.02 -6.16 -31.15
N PRO A 53 8.06 -5.95 -31.97
CA PRO A 53 9.28 -5.29 -31.51
C PRO A 53 9.08 -3.76 -31.45
N ALA A 54 9.58 -3.14 -30.37
CA ALA A 54 9.59 -1.68 -30.20
C ALA A 54 10.43 -0.98 -31.28
N PRO A 55 10.04 0.22 -31.75
CA PRO A 55 10.84 0.96 -32.74
C PRO A 55 12.09 1.58 -32.10
N PHE A 56 13.23 1.31 -32.72
CA PHE A 56 14.52 1.96 -32.49
C PHE A 56 14.48 3.36 -33.12
N ALA A 57 14.72 4.42 -32.35
CA ALA A 57 14.86 5.78 -32.87
C ALA A 57 16.33 6.07 -33.22
N GLU A 58 16.58 6.39 -34.48
CA GLU A 58 17.87 6.73 -35.06
C GLU A 58 18.26 8.19 -34.77
N SER A 59 19.51 8.41 -34.37
CA SER A 59 20.10 9.70 -34.01
C SER A 59 20.39 10.55 -35.26
N LEU A 60 19.79 11.74 -35.35
CA LEU A 60 20.09 12.71 -36.39
C LEU A 60 21.17 13.70 -35.92
N LYS A 61 22.33 13.69 -36.60
CA LYS A 61 23.38 14.72 -36.54
C LYS A 61 22.94 15.99 -37.28
N ARG A 62 23.22 17.18 -36.72
CA ARG A 62 23.49 18.48 -37.40
C ARG A 62 24.05 19.45 -36.35
N SER A 63 25.37 19.71 -36.38
CA SER A 63 26.07 20.83 -37.04
C SER A 63 25.88 22.17 -36.32
N ASN A 64 26.94 22.57 -35.62
CA ASN A 64 27.16 23.90 -35.04
C ASN A 64 27.27 24.94 -36.16
N ASP A 65 26.65 26.11 -35.97
CA ASP A 65 27.24 27.40 -36.34
C ASP A 65 26.66 28.48 -35.41
N GLU A 66 27.57 29.31 -34.89
CA GLU A 66 27.33 30.47 -34.06
C GLU A 66 26.85 31.67 -34.90
N VAL A 67 26.05 32.57 -34.31
CA VAL A 67 26.23 34.05 -34.28
C VAL A 67 25.07 34.65 -33.48
N GLY A 68 25.39 35.52 -32.53
CA GLY A 68 24.44 36.08 -31.56
C GLY A 68 23.74 37.38 -31.97
N ILE A 69 22.84 37.82 -31.07
CA ILE A 69 22.58 39.17 -30.52
C ILE A 69 21.14 39.21 -29.94
N PRO A 70 20.87 39.92 -28.81
CA PRO A 70 19.68 39.70 -28.00
C PRO A 70 18.59 40.77 -28.20
N ARG A 71 17.30 40.41 -28.12
CA ARG A 71 16.22 41.35 -27.74
C ARG A 71 15.04 40.67 -27.02
N SER A 72 14.71 41.30 -25.90
CA SER A 72 13.45 41.41 -25.15
C SER A 72 12.15 40.85 -25.71
N GLY A 73 11.41 40.20 -24.79
CA GLY A 73 9.97 40.42 -24.61
C GLY A 73 9.03 39.54 -25.43
N SER A 74 8.36 38.59 -24.78
CA SER A 74 6.90 38.41 -24.85
C SER A 74 6.53 37.05 -24.24
N SER A 75 5.52 37.09 -23.38
CA SER A 75 4.74 35.98 -22.86
C SER A 75 4.31 35.03 -23.97
N ASN A 76 4.74 33.76 -23.89
CA ASN A 76 4.12 32.66 -24.62
C ASN A 76 3.56 31.67 -23.61
N GLY A 77 2.23 31.64 -23.53
CA GLY A 77 1.50 30.51 -22.98
C GLY A 77 1.80 29.29 -23.82
N LEU A 78 2.39 28.28 -23.19
CA LEU A 78 2.54 26.96 -23.77
C LEU A 78 1.15 26.32 -23.85
N LEU A 79 0.59 26.30 -25.08
CA LEU A 79 -0.43 25.33 -25.46
C LEU A 79 0.19 23.95 -25.29
N TYR A 80 -0.21 23.20 -24.27
CA TYR A 80 -0.03 21.76 -24.25
C TYR A 80 -0.95 21.16 -25.32
N GLN A 81 -0.31 20.69 -26.38
CA GLN A 81 -0.96 19.93 -27.44
C GLN A 81 -1.46 18.61 -26.84
N ARG A 82 -2.78 18.41 -26.90
CA ARG A 82 -3.47 17.20 -26.46
C ARG A 82 -3.14 16.06 -27.41
N ASP A 83 -2.40 15.06 -26.95
CA ASP A 83 -2.45 13.73 -27.52
C ASP A 83 -3.70 13.02 -26.99
N LEU A 84 -4.78 13.09 -27.77
CA LEU A 84 -5.92 12.20 -27.64
C LEU A 84 -5.42 10.79 -27.95
N VAL A 85 -5.41 9.90 -26.96
CA VAL A 85 -5.23 8.47 -27.19
C VAL A 85 -6.40 7.98 -28.03
N GLN A 86 -6.10 7.65 -29.28
CA GLN A 86 -7.02 7.03 -30.22
C GLN A 86 -7.27 5.59 -29.77
N ILE A 87 -8.50 5.29 -29.34
CA ILE A 87 -8.95 3.93 -29.02
C ILE A 87 -9.17 3.19 -30.35
N GLU A 88 -8.24 2.34 -30.78
CA GLU A 88 -8.51 1.38 -31.84
C GLU A 88 -9.31 0.20 -31.29
N LEU A 89 -10.60 0.19 -31.57
CA LEU A 89 -11.47 -0.98 -31.42
C LEU A 89 -11.12 -2.00 -32.50
N LEU A 90 -10.33 -3.03 -32.16
CA LEU A 90 -10.16 -4.17 -33.04
C LEU A 90 -11.39 -5.09 -32.95
N VAL A 91 -12.40 -4.82 -33.78
CA VAL A 91 -13.57 -5.71 -33.93
C VAL A 91 -13.16 -6.89 -34.81
N LYS A 92 -12.93 -8.06 -34.19
CA LYS A 92 -12.81 -9.32 -34.93
C LYS A 92 -14.09 -10.13 -34.75
N ASP A 93 -14.94 -10.06 -35.78
CA ASP A 93 -16.17 -10.84 -35.86
C ASP A 93 -15.83 -12.33 -35.97
N ILE A 94 -16.05 -13.07 -34.87
CA ILE A 94 -16.01 -14.53 -34.87
C ILE A 94 -17.37 -15.00 -34.37
N LYS A 95 -18.19 -15.45 -35.33
CA LYS A 95 -19.43 -16.19 -35.12
C LYS A 95 -19.22 -17.35 -34.15
N ARG A 96 -19.47 -17.14 -32.86
CA ARG A 96 -20.18 -18.04 -31.91
C ARG A 96 -19.98 -17.59 -30.46
N LYS A 97 -21.09 -17.15 -29.86
CA LYS A 97 -21.45 -17.13 -28.43
C LYS A 97 -20.30 -17.33 -27.42
N ARG A 98 -19.64 -16.22 -27.06
CA ARG A 98 -19.31 -15.76 -25.70
C ARG A 98 -18.27 -14.66 -25.84
N SER A 99 -18.72 -13.42 -25.78
CA SER A 99 -17.83 -12.26 -25.68
C SER A 99 -17.31 -12.20 -24.25
N VAL A 100 -16.03 -12.47 -24.05
CA VAL A 100 -15.33 -12.10 -22.82
C VAL A 100 -14.52 -10.86 -23.16
N TYR A 101 -14.96 -9.70 -22.65
CA TYR A 101 -14.23 -8.46 -22.77
C TYR A 101 -13.20 -8.43 -21.64
N PHE A 102 -11.92 -8.58 -21.99
CA PHE A 102 -10.85 -8.16 -21.08
C PHE A 102 -10.59 -6.68 -21.35
N ILE A 103 -11.34 -5.81 -20.68
CA ILE A 103 -10.96 -4.41 -20.57
C ILE A 103 -9.87 -4.38 -19.50
N ARG A 104 -8.61 -4.52 -19.90
CA ARG A 104 -7.48 -4.14 -19.05
C ARG A 104 -7.43 -2.62 -19.10
N VAL A 105 -8.21 -1.97 -18.24
CA VAL A 105 -8.12 -0.53 -18.03
C VAL A 105 -6.73 -0.25 -17.43
N HIS A 106 -5.76 0.01 -18.30
CA HIS A 106 -4.53 0.71 -17.93
C HIS A 106 -4.91 2.18 -17.66
N ARG A 107 -5.64 2.44 -16.58
CA ARG A 107 -5.64 3.77 -15.96
C ARG A 107 -4.79 3.62 -14.71
N THR A 108 -3.48 3.62 -14.92
CA THR A 108 -2.59 4.17 -13.89
C THR A 108 -3.09 5.58 -13.63
N PHE A 109 -3.32 5.90 -12.36
CA PHE A 109 -3.63 7.25 -11.90
C PHE A 109 -2.36 8.08 -12.16
N LEU A 110 -2.20 8.57 -13.40
CA LEU A 110 -0.97 9.23 -13.83
C LEU A 110 -0.86 10.57 -13.11
N TRP A 111 0.36 11.08 -12.89
CA TRP A 111 0.63 12.40 -12.31
C TRP A 111 -0.23 13.54 -12.91
N GLY A 112 -0.60 13.43 -14.21
CA GLY A 112 -1.49 14.37 -14.86
C GLY A 112 -2.90 14.45 -14.25
N GLU A 113 -3.41 13.35 -13.68
CA GLU A 113 -4.72 13.29 -13.01
C GLU A 113 -4.66 13.87 -11.58
N MET A 114 -3.52 13.81 -10.88
CA MET A 114 -3.39 14.51 -9.59
C MET A 114 -3.48 16.02 -9.73
N GLY A 115 -2.86 16.57 -10.78
CA GLY A 115 -3.02 17.97 -11.15
C GLY A 115 -4.48 18.32 -11.50
N PHE A 116 -5.21 17.40 -12.14
CA PHE A 116 -6.62 17.57 -12.43
C PHE A 116 -7.46 17.75 -11.15
N TYR A 117 -7.19 16.97 -10.10
CA TYR A 117 -7.90 17.09 -8.82
C TYR A 117 -7.32 18.16 -7.87
N GLY A 118 -6.41 19.02 -8.35
CA GLY A 118 -5.85 20.10 -7.54
C GLY A 118 -5.07 19.61 -6.31
N ILE A 119 -4.50 18.41 -6.36
CA ILE A 119 -3.71 17.84 -5.25
C ILE A 119 -2.28 18.35 -5.36
N ASN A 120 -1.84 19.07 -4.33
CA ASN A 120 -0.52 19.67 -4.27
C ASN A 120 0.31 18.97 -3.18
N VAL A 121 1.35 18.25 -3.61
CA VAL A 121 2.32 17.64 -2.71
C VAL A 121 3.40 18.65 -2.34
N VAL A 122 3.48 18.99 -1.05
CA VAL A 122 4.38 20.00 -0.52
C VAL A 122 5.45 19.31 0.31
N ARG A 123 6.71 19.38 -0.14
CA ARG A 123 7.83 18.83 0.62
C ARG A 123 8.17 19.71 1.83
N VAL A 124 7.96 19.17 3.02
CA VAL A 124 8.31 19.79 4.30
C VAL A 124 9.65 19.24 4.76
N ARG A 125 10.62 20.14 4.98
CA ARG A 125 11.99 19.76 5.39
C ARG A 125 12.19 19.77 6.90
N ASN A 126 11.42 20.59 7.60
CA ASN A 126 11.53 20.76 9.03
C ASN A 126 10.63 19.72 9.74
N PHE A 127 11.21 18.99 10.69
CA PHE A 127 10.51 17.94 11.44
C PHE A 127 9.32 18.50 12.23
N LYS A 128 9.52 19.62 12.93
CA LYS A 128 8.49 20.28 13.73
C LYS A 128 7.33 20.78 12.87
N ASP A 129 7.63 21.35 11.71
CA ASP A 129 6.59 21.85 10.80
C ASP A 129 5.71 20.71 10.26
N PHE A 130 6.26 19.51 10.09
CA PHE A 130 5.52 18.34 9.63
C PHE A 130 4.77 17.62 10.75
N PHE A 131 5.46 17.29 11.85
CA PHE A 131 4.89 16.48 12.94
C PHE A 131 4.20 17.31 14.04
N GLY A 132 4.31 18.65 13.99
CA GLY A 132 3.77 19.56 15.00
C GLY A 132 4.51 19.54 16.34
N LYS A 133 5.63 18.81 16.45
CA LYS A 133 6.43 18.67 17.68
C LYS A 133 7.91 18.50 17.36
N GLU A 134 8.76 18.88 18.30
CA GLU A 134 10.21 18.66 18.19
C GLU A 134 10.53 17.16 18.18
N PRO A 135 11.58 16.73 17.46
CA PRO A 135 12.04 15.35 17.52
C PRO A 135 12.46 15.02 18.95
N GLN A 136 11.96 13.90 19.50
CA GLN A 136 12.35 13.48 20.83
C GLN A 136 13.75 12.86 20.78
N GLU A 137 14.73 13.57 21.36
CA GLU A 137 16.08 13.07 21.53
C GLU A 137 16.11 12.09 22.72
N GLY A 138 16.43 10.82 22.45
CA GLY A 138 16.88 9.86 23.47
C GLY A 138 15.85 9.38 24.50
N ARG A 139 14.56 9.72 24.36
CA ARG A 139 13.48 9.17 25.18
C ARG A 139 12.46 8.47 24.30
N SER A 140 12.82 7.32 23.73
CA SER A 140 11.76 6.40 23.30
C SER A 140 10.97 5.99 24.55
N SER A 141 9.67 5.78 24.39
CA SER A 141 8.74 5.50 25.48
C SER A 141 9.02 4.15 26.14
N GLY A 142 10.11 4.01 26.90
CA GLY A 142 10.40 2.88 27.79
C GLY A 142 10.42 1.47 27.15
N ASP A 143 10.29 1.34 25.83
CA ASP A 143 10.15 0.04 25.18
C ASP A 143 11.54 -0.52 24.87
N GLY A 144 11.92 -1.57 25.61
CA GLY A 144 13.23 -2.21 25.51
C GLY A 144 13.53 -2.67 24.09
N ASP A 145 12.51 -3.13 23.37
CA ASP A 145 12.58 -3.61 21.99
C ASP A 145 13.05 -2.51 21.03
N VAL A 146 12.50 -1.29 21.14
CA VAL A 146 12.90 -0.15 20.28
C VAL A 146 14.32 0.27 20.58
N LEU A 147 14.73 0.33 21.86
CA LEU A 147 16.10 0.66 22.24
C LEU A 147 17.10 -0.39 21.75
N GLU A 148 16.75 -1.67 21.86
CA GLU A 148 17.56 -2.75 21.30
C GLU A 148 17.73 -2.56 19.79
N PHE A 149 16.63 -2.39 19.05
CA PHE A 149 16.65 -2.19 17.61
C PHE A 149 17.53 -1.00 17.18
N LEU A 150 17.45 0.12 17.89
CA LEU A 150 18.28 1.30 17.62
C LEU A 150 19.77 1.02 17.85
N GLY A 151 20.10 0.24 18.88
CA GLY A 151 21.48 -0.13 19.24
C GLY A 151 22.12 -1.21 18.37
N LEU A 152 21.39 -1.84 17.45
CA LEU A 152 21.94 -2.90 16.60
C LEU A 152 22.98 -2.38 15.59
N ASP A 153 24.08 -3.12 15.44
CA ASP A 153 24.98 -2.97 14.29
C ASP A 153 24.45 -3.79 13.11
N LEU A 154 23.87 -3.10 12.12
CA LEU A 154 23.33 -3.69 10.90
C LEU A 154 24.31 -3.63 9.72
N ALA A 155 25.48 -2.98 9.86
CA ALA A 155 26.49 -2.95 8.81
C ALA A 155 26.90 -4.34 8.29
N PRO A 156 26.95 -5.41 9.11
CA PRO A 156 27.24 -6.76 8.66
C PRO A 156 26.25 -7.32 7.61
N ILE A 157 25.01 -6.80 7.55
CA ILE A 157 24.00 -7.22 6.57
C ILE A 157 24.43 -6.86 5.14
N MET A 158 25.08 -5.70 4.96
CA MET A 158 25.53 -5.22 3.64
C MET A 158 26.70 -6.03 3.07
N GLN A 159 27.48 -6.71 3.92
CA GLN A 159 28.73 -7.35 3.49
C GLN A 159 28.52 -8.70 2.75
N ALA A 160 27.28 -9.02 2.35
CA ALA A 160 26.84 -10.19 1.55
C ALA A 160 27.23 -11.60 2.06
N SER A 161 28.14 -11.70 3.03
CA SER A 161 28.77 -12.94 3.48
C SER A 161 28.11 -13.54 4.73
N LEU A 162 27.28 -12.76 5.45
CA LEU A 162 26.82 -13.16 6.77
C LEU A 162 25.42 -13.76 6.76
N ARG A 163 25.30 -14.90 7.45
CA ARG A 163 24.02 -15.51 7.81
C ARG A 163 23.36 -14.63 8.89
N PRO A 164 22.04 -14.35 8.81
CA PRO A 164 21.31 -13.54 9.80
C PRO A 164 21.46 -14.02 11.25
N SER A 165 21.77 -15.31 11.44
CA SER A 165 21.89 -15.99 12.73
C SER A 165 23.03 -15.50 13.64
N ARG A 166 23.67 -14.36 13.34
CA ARG A 166 24.78 -13.80 14.12
C ARG A 166 24.45 -12.49 14.83
N ILE A 167 23.33 -11.84 14.49
CA ILE A 167 22.88 -10.65 15.22
C ILE A 167 22.09 -11.15 16.43
N ALA A 168 22.70 -11.07 17.61
CA ALA A 168 22.03 -11.42 18.86
C ALA A 168 20.95 -10.36 19.15
N CYS A 169 19.70 -10.82 19.27
CA CYS A 169 18.57 -10.01 19.69
C CYS A 169 17.98 -10.64 20.94
N SER A 170 17.61 -9.82 21.91
CA SER A 170 16.97 -10.18 23.17
C SER A 170 15.47 -10.29 22.97
N PHE A 171 14.90 -9.45 22.11
CA PHE A 171 13.48 -9.39 21.82
C PHE A 171 13.14 -10.08 20.50
N ARG A 172 12.10 -10.92 20.53
CA ARG A 172 11.61 -11.65 19.34
C ARG A 172 11.13 -10.72 18.24
N ALA A 173 10.49 -9.60 18.59
CA ALA A 173 10.02 -8.61 17.61
C ALA A 173 11.20 -8.01 16.84
N VAL A 174 12.28 -7.67 17.54
CA VAL A 174 13.52 -7.17 16.93
C VAL A 174 14.17 -8.23 16.04
N GLU A 175 14.22 -9.50 16.48
CA GLU A 175 14.74 -10.60 15.67
C GLU A 175 13.96 -10.78 14.35
N ILE A 176 12.61 -10.71 14.42
CA ILE A 176 11.74 -10.79 13.24
C ILE A 176 12.01 -9.59 12.32
N LEU A 177 12.10 -8.38 12.86
CA LEU A 177 12.39 -7.18 12.09
C LEU A 177 13.76 -7.27 11.38
N VAL A 178 14.81 -7.72 12.08
CA VAL A 178 16.15 -7.90 11.50
C VAL A 178 16.13 -8.93 10.37
N LYS A 179 15.35 -10.01 10.50
CA LYS A 179 15.15 -10.98 9.40
C LYS A 179 14.49 -10.30 8.20
N SER A 180 13.43 -9.53 8.41
CA SER A 180 12.74 -8.79 7.34
C SER A 180 13.65 -7.76 6.66
N ILE A 181 14.42 -6.97 7.43
CA ILE A 181 15.44 -6.04 6.89
C ILE A 181 16.45 -6.81 6.04
N THR A 182 16.93 -7.96 6.53
CA THR A 182 17.91 -8.78 5.82
C THR A 182 17.33 -9.32 4.51
N CYS A 183 16.07 -9.78 4.49
CA CYS A 183 15.42 -10.24 3.26
C CYS A 183 15.29 -9.10 2.24
N VAL A 184 14.80 -7.94 2.65
CA VAL A 184 14.67 -6.75 1.79
C VAL A 184 16.02 -6.27 1.25
N THR A 185 17.08 -6.30 2.06
CA THR A 185 18.43 -5.87 1.65
C THR A 185 19.11 -6.89 0.72
N LYS A 186 18.85 -8.19 0.91
CA LYS A 186 19.50 -9.28 0.14
C LYS A 186 18.79 -9.63 -1.16
N THR A 187 17.49 -9.41 -1.25
CA THR A 187 16.77 -9.56 -2.52
C THR A 187 17.27 -8.46 -3.45
N HIS A 188 18.30 -8.81 -4.25
CA HIS A 188 18.88 -7.91 -5.24
C HIS A 188 17.73 -7.28 -6.03
N ARG A 189 17.53 -5.97 -5.86
CA ARG A 189 16.52 -5.14 -6.55
C ARG A 189 15.08 -5.24 -6.07
N PHE A 190 14.82 -5.62 -4.82
CA PHE A 190 13.48 -5.49 -4.21
C PHE A 190 12.39 -6.27 -4.96
N GLU A 191 12.77 -7.31 -5.71
CA GLU A 191 11.84 -8.03 -6.60
C GLU A 191 10.64 -8.62 -5.86
N GLU A 192 10.79 -8.86 -4.55
CA GLU A 192 9.78 -9.42 -3.67
C GLU A 192 9.07 -8.32 -2.87
N VAL A 193 7.99 -7.79 -3.42
CA VAL A 193 7.07 -6.84 -2.75
C VAL A 193 6.63 -7.36 -1.37
N SER A 194 6.49 -8.69 -1.22
CA SER A 194 6.13 -9.34 0.04
C SER A 194 7.14 -9.11 1.16
N ASP A 195 8.43 -8.98 0.86
CA ASP A 195 9.45 -8.74 1.88
C ASP A 195 9.33 -7.32 2.44
N ILE A 196 9.03 -6.34 1.58
CA ILE A 196 8.80 -4.96 2.01
C ILE A 196 7.47 -4.86 2.78
N GLU A 197 6.42 -5.59 2.38
CA GLU A 197 5.17 -5.70 3.14
C GLU A 197 5.45 -6.25 4.56
N ASN A 198 6.22 -7.34 4.68
CA ASN A 198 6.59 -7.94 5.96
C ASN A 198 7.46 -7.02 6.82
N LEU A 199 8.42 -6.32 6.21
CA LEU A 199 9.23 -5.30 6.87
C LEU A 199 8.36 -4.17 7.42
N SER A 200 7.47 -3.65 6.58
CA SER A 200 6.55 -2.56 6.96
C SER A 200 5.67 -2.99 8.13
N LYS A 201 5.07 -4.18 8.05
CA LYS A 201 4.28 -4.75 9.13
C LYS A 201 5.09 -4.88 10.44
N SER A 202 6.28 -5.48 10.36
CA SER A 202 7.16 -5.67 11.53
C SER A 202 7.59 -4.34 12.16
N LEU A 203 7.80 -3.29 11.34
CA LEU A 203 8.08 -1.94 11.83
C LEU A 203 6.87 -1.35 12.55
N LEU A 204 5.67 -1.45 11.97
CA LEU A 204 4.47 -0.90 12.59
C LEU A 204 4.18 -1.57 13.94
N GLU A 205 4.32 -2.90 14.02
CA GLU A 205 4.15 -3.69 15.24
C GLU A 205 5.24 -3.38 16.29
N LEU A 206 6.52 -3.30 15.90
CA LEU A 206 7.61 -2.96 16.83
C LEU A 206 7.39 -1.58 17.46
N PHE A 207 6.92 -0.62 16.66
CA PHE A 207 6.62 0.72 17.14
C PHE A 207 5.22 0.83 17.76
N ARG A 208 4.46 -0.26 17.92
CA ARG A 208 3.11 -0.27 18.52
C ARG A 208 2.16 0.75 17.88
N LEU A 209 2.19 0.84 16.56
CA LEU A 209 1.20 1.61 15.80
C LEU A 209 -0.15 0.85 15.74
N ASP A 210 -0.15 -0.43 16.11
CA ASP A 210 -1.28 -1.30 16.43
C ASP A 210 -1.67 -1.22 17.92
N VAL A 211 -2.06 -0.03 18.38
CA VAL A 211 -2.59 0.14 19.74
C VAL A 211 -3.82 -0.77 19.97
N PRO A 212 -4.19 -1.11 21.22
CA PRO A 212 -5.35 -1.97 21.49
C PRO A 212 -6.62 -1.50 20.75
N GLY A 213 -7.25 -2.41 20.01
CA GLY A 213 -8.36 -2.07 19.11
C GLY A 213 -7.90 -1.56 17.74
N MET A 214 -6.64 -1.78 17.36
CA MET A 214 -6.12 -1.61 16.01
C MET A 214 -5.35 -2.84 15.57
N CYS A 215 -5.32 -3.11 14.27
CA CYS A 215 -4.56 -4.21 13.69
C CYS A 215 -3.84 -3.76 12.42
N VAL A 216 -2.67 -4.36 12.17
CA VAL A 216 -1.92 -4.16 10.93
C VAL A 216 -2.39 -5.18 9.89
N VAL A 217 -3.09 -4.69 8.88
CA VAL A 217 -3.64 -5.50 7.78
C VAL A 217 -2.76 -5.35 6.55
N THR A 218 -2.43 -6.46 5.90
CA THR A 218 -1.69 -6.46 4.63
C THR A 218 -2.64 -6.77 3.48
N ARG A 219 -2.39 -6.19 2.29
CA ARG A 219 -3.15 -6.48 1.05
C ARG A 219 -4.65 -6.17 1.16
N ARG A 220 -5.01 -5.14 1.92
CA ARG A 220 -6.37 -4.63 1.98
C ARG A 220 -6.76 -4.10 0.60
N LYS A 221 -7.94 -4.47 0.13
CA LYS A 221 -8.57 -3.89 -1.07
C LYS A 221 -9.56 -2.83 -0.61
N LEU A 222 -9.41 -1.62 -1.11
CA LEU A 222 -10.31 -0.50 -0.86
C LEU A 222 -11.06 -0.15 -2.13
N GLU A 223 -12.35 0.12 -1.98
CA GLU A 223 -13.20 0.57 -3.06
C GLU A 223 -13.01 2.08 -3.23
N LEU A 224 -12.54 2.48 -4.40
CA LEU A 224 -12.32 3.86 -4.78
C LEU A 224 -13.28 4.21 -5.91
N GLN A 225 -14.16 5.17 -5.68
CA GLN A 225 -15.01 5.72 -6.72
C GLN A 225 -14.30 6.88 -7.43
N ILE A 226 -14.19 6.78 -8.76
CA ILE A 226 -13.69 7.82 -9.65
C ILE A 226 -14.66 7.95 -10.82
N ASP A 227 -15.19 9.15 -11.05
CA ASP A 227 -16.11 9.40 -12.17
C ASP A 227 -17.29 8.40 -12.20
N ASN A 228 -17.89 8.19 -11.02
CA ASN A 228 -18.97 7.24 -10.74
C ASN A 228 -18.65 5.78 -11.13
N THR A 229 -17.37 5.46 -11.28
CA THR A 229 -16.87 4.12 -11.57
C THR A 229 -16.10 3.61 -10.36
N GLU A 230 -16.38 2.38 -9.95
CA GLU A 230 -15.62 1.71 -8.89
C GLU A 230 -14.31 1.16 -9.44
N VAL A 231 -13.21 1.51 -8.79
CA VAL A 231 -11.88 0.98 -9.02
C VAL A 231 -11.28 0.50 -7.70
N ASP A 232 -10.32 -0.40 -7.77
CA ASP A 232 -9.64 -0.91 -6.56
C ASP A 232 -8.42 -0.04 -6.23
N ALA A 233 -8.38 0.53 -5.03
CA ALA A 233 -7.13 0.98 -4.41
C ALA A 233 -6.56 -0.16 -3.53
N ARG A 234 -5.27 -0.45 -3.68
CA ARG A 234 -4.63 -1.62 -3.04
C ARG A 234 -3.38 -1.19 -2.26
N PRO A 235 -3.54 -0.61 -1.07
CA PRO A 235 -2.41 -0.35 -0.20
C PRO A 235 -1.65 -1.64 0.10
N GLY A 236 -0.33 -1.53 0.26
CA GLY A 236 0.49 -2.68 0.63
C GLY A 236 0.19 -3.14 2.06
N VAL A 237 0.19 -2.18 2.98
CA VAL A 237 -0.15 -2.38 4.39
C VAL A 237 -1.05 -1.24 4.85
N ALA A 238 -2.00 -1.51 5.74
CA ALA A 238 -2.88 -0.53 6.36
C ALA A 238 -2.97 -0.80 7.87
N VAL A 239 -3.17 0.24 8.67
CA VAL A 239 -3.56 0.09 10.08
C VAL A 239 -5.04 0.40 10.18
N GLU A 240 -5.80 -0.58 10.63
CA GLU A 240 -7.25 -0.50 10.78
C GLU A 240 -7.61 -0.48 12.27
N THR A 241 -8.69 0.22 12.63
CA THR A 241 -9.26 0.13 13.97
C THR A 241 -10.11 -1.13 14.06
N GLU A 242 -9.69 -2.14 14.81
CA GLU A 242 -10.50 -3.31 15.14
C GLU A 242 -11.60 -2.90 16.13
N VAL A 243 -12.83 -2.72 15.62
CA VAL A 243 -13.99 -2.48 16.47
C VAL A 243 -14.55 -3.83 16.91
N VAL A 244 -14.15 -4.30 18.09
CA VAL A 244 -14.76 -5.47 18.75
C VAL A 244 -16.13 -5.07 19.31
N ALA A 245 -17.12 -4.90 18.43
CA ALA A 245 -18.51 -4.77 18.85
C ALA A 245 -19.08 -6.18 19.07
N VAL A 246 -19.38 -6.49 20.33
CA VAL A 246 -19.69 -7.82 20.87
C VAL A 246 -20.79 -8.61 20.11
N GLU A 247 -21.61 -8.02 19.24
CA GLU A 247 -22.65 -8.75 18.47
C GLU A 247 -22.87 -8.24 17.02
N THR A 248 -22.07 -7.28 16.52
CA THR A 248 -22.25 -6.69 15.17
C THR A 248 -20.89 -6.39 14.54
N GLU A 249 -20.55 -7.07 13.45
CA GLU A 249 -19.34 -6.85 12.65
C GLU A 249 -19.37 -5.44 12.06
N VAL A 250 -18.76 -4.47 12.76
CA VAL A 250 -18.49 -3.15 12.18
C VAL A 250 -17.07 -3.20 11.66
N ASP A 251 -16.92 -3.20 10.33
CA ASP A 251 -15.63 -3.15 9.67
C ASP A 251 -14.80 -1.95 10.16
N GLY A 252 -13.54 -2.18 10.48
CA GLY A 252 -12.63 -1.17 10.99
C GLY A 252 -12.40 0.03 10.07
N PHE A 253 -12.02 1.18 10.63
CA PHE A 253 -11.63 2.36 9.84
C PHE A 253 -10.12 2.42 9.68
N ILE A 254 -9.65 2.79 8.48
CA ILE A 254 -8.23 2.93 8.19
C ILE A 254 -7.69 4.20 8.82
N ARG A 255 -6.63 4.07 9.61
CA ARG A 255 -5.94 5.16 10.31
C ARG A 255 -4.61 5.52 9.69
N LEU A 256 -3.98 4.57 9.00
CA LEU A 256 -2.69 4.73 8.35
C LEU A 256 -2.68 3.91 7.08
N VAL A 257 -2.20 4.51 5.99
CA VAL A 257 -1.99 3.83 4.72
C VAL A 257 -0.48 3.68 4.48
N VAL A 258 -0.03 2.48 4.14
CA VAL A 258 1.35 2.22 3.73
C VAL A 258 1.37 1.66 2.31
N GLN A 259 2.00 2.40 1.41
CA GLN A 259 2.18 2.01 0.03
C GLN A 259 3.60 1.50 -0.19
N ILE A 260 3.73 0.38 -0.89
CA ILE A 260 5.03 -0.15 -1.31
C ILE A 260 5.34 0.37 -2.70
N ASP A 261 6.55 0.88 -2.90
CA ASP A 261 7.01 1.29 -4.21
C ASP A 261 7.24 0.09 -5.13
N ARG A 262 6.41 -0.06 -6.16
CA ARG A 262 6.50 -1.11 -7.18
C ARG A 262 7.09 -0.60 -8.50
N SER A 263 7.64 0.61 -8.53
CA SER A 263 8.21 1.24 -9.74
C SER A 263 9.34 0.42 -10.39
N PHE A 264 9.96 -0.47 -9.62
CA PHE A 264 10.98 -1.40 -10.10
C PHE A 264 10.41 -2.52 -11.00
N LYS A 265 9.14 -2.90 -10.85
CA LYS A 265 8.43 -3.86 -11.72
C LYS A 265 7.70 -3.17 -12.86
N ASP A 266 7.16 -1.99 -12.59
CA ASP A 266 6.33 -1.24 -13.51
C ASP A 266 6.75 0.23 -13.50
N ARG A 267 7.41 0.69 -14.57
CA ARG A 267 7.96 2.06 -14.63
C ARG A 267 6.87 3.14 -14.60
N ASP A 268 5.64 2.78 -14.93
CA ASP A 268 4.51 3.70 -14.95
C ASP A 268 3.81 3.78 -13.60
N HIS A 269 4.29 3.03 -12.61
CA HIS A 269 3.76 3.03 -11.25
C HIS A 269 4.36 4.18 -10.45
N ASP A 270 3.48 5.07 -9.99
CA ASP A 270 3.83 6.08 -8.99
C ASP A 270 3.27 5.70 -7.61
N PRO A 271 4.12 5.36 -6.64
CA PRO A 271 3.65 5.02 -5.30
C PRO A 271 3.05 6.21 -4.55
N GLU A 272 3.41 7.45 -4.91
CA GLU A 272 2.81 8.64 -4.29
C GLU A 272 1.34 8.78 -4.72
N ALA A 273 1.06 8.68 -6.02
CA ALA A 273 -0.30 8.61 -6.57
C ALA A 273 -1.13 7.51 -5.91
N GLU A 274 -0.60 6.28 -5.84
CA GLU A 274 -1.34 5.16 -5.25
C GLU A 274 -1.63 5.33 -3.76
N MET A 275 -0.69 5.92 -3.02
CA MET A 275 -0.91 6.24 -1.60
C MET A 275 -2.03 7.28 -1.45
N ILE A 276 -2.03 8.33 -2.27
CA ILE A 276 -3.08 9.37 -2.25
C ILE A 276 -4.45 8.77 -2.64
N ALA A 277 -4.48 7.95 -3.68
CA ALA A 277 -5.68 7.25 -4.12
C ALA A 277 -6.24 6.33 -3.02
N SER A 278 -5.37 5.58 -2.33
CA SER A 278 -5.73 4.75 -1.17
C SER A 278 -6.26 5.59 0.00
N GLY A 279 -5.71 6.78 0.22
CA GLY A 279 -6.22 7.70 1.23
C GLY A 279 -7.61 8.24 0.91
N ILE A 280 -7.88 8.57 -0.36
CA ILE A 280 -9.22 8.96 -0.83
C ILE A 280 -10.20 7.80 -0.66
N ALA A 281 -9.82 6.59 -1.05
CA ALA A 281 -10.64 5.40 -0.90
C ALA A 281 -10.99 5.12 0.57
N ALA A 282 -10.00 5.23 1.46
CA ALA A 282 -10.20 5.11 2.90
C ALA A 282 -11.22 6.11 3.45
N TYR A 283 -11.21 7.35 2.94
CA TYR A 283 -12.18 8.36 3.33
C TYR A 283 -13.56 8.11 2.72
N GLN A 284 -13.66 7.63 1.47
CA GLN A 284 -14.95 7.23 0.89
C GLN A 284 -15.60 6.10 1.70
N GLU A 285 -14.84 5.07 2.07
CA GLU A 285 -15.33 3.98 2.93
C GLU A 285 -15.77 4.51 4.31
N LEU A 286 -15.01 5.45 4.90
CA LEU A 286 -15.39 6.14 6.13
C LEU A 286 -16.74 6.86 5.96
N LEU A 287 -16.92 7.66 4.90
CA LEU A 287 -18.17 8.38 4.62
C LEU A 287 -19.35 7.41 4.48
N GLY A 288 -19.20 6.34 3.70
CA GLY A 288 -20.25 5.34 3.52
C GLY A 288 -20.65 4.66 4.83
N LYS A 289 -19.68 4.42 5.73
CA LYS A 289 -19.97 3.89 7.07
C LYS A 289 -20.73 4.88 7.95
N TYR A 290 -20.40 6.17 7.88
CA TYR A 290 -21.17 7.21 8.59
C TYR A 290 -22.61 7.24 8.09
N GLU A 291 -22.82 7.23 6.77
CA GLU A 291 -24.16 7.28 6.17
C GLU A 291 -25.02 6.04 6.50
N ASN A 292 -24.40 4.87 6.62
CA ASN A 292 -25.12 3.61 6.85
C ASN A 292 -25.33 3.28 8.33
N PHE A 293 -24.40 3.65 9.22
CA PHE A 293 -24.37 3.14 10.58
C PHE A 293 -24.34 4.20 11.68
N LEU A 294 -23.95 5.44 11.36
CA LEU A 294 -23.76 6.49 12.36
C LEU A 294 -24.83 7.57 12.20
N CYS A 295 -25.39 8.05 13.32
CA CYS A 295 -26.34 9.16 13.32
C CYS A 295 -25.63 10.53 13.27
N GLU A 296 -24.30 10.54 13.21
CA GLU A 296 -23.49 11.75 13.18
C GLU A 296 -23.02 12.07 11.76
N SER A 297 -22.75 13.34 11.51
CA SER A 297 -22.10 13.76 10.27
C SER A 297 -20.63 13.33 10.29
N PRO A 298 -20.10 12.76 9.19
CA PRO A 298 -18.67 12.50 9.09
C PRO A 298 -17.85 13.79 9.23
N PRO A 299 -16.57 13.70 9.61
CA PRO A 299 -15.70 14.87 9.67
C PRO A 299 -15.62 15.54 8.29
N GLU A 300 -15.59 16.87 8.26
CA GLU A 300 -15.46 17.63 6.99
C GLU A 300 -14.05 17.55 6.39
N VAL A 301 -13.05 17.36 7.26
CA VAL A 301 -11.66 17.18 6.86
C VAL A 301 -11.08 16.01 7.65
N LEU A 302 -10.57 15.01 6.92
CA LEU A 302 -9.82 13.90 7.46
C LEU A 302 -8.33 14.16 7.28
N LEU A 303 -7.59 14.16 8.39
CA LEU A 303 -6.12 14.13 8.37
C LEU A 303 -5.66 12.67 8.41
N LEU A 304 -5.23 12.15 7.27
CA LEU A 304 -4.83 10.75 7.14
C LEU A 304 -3.31 10.65 6.93
N PRO A 305 -2.56 10.02 7.86
CA PRO A 305 -1.15 9.75 7.65
C PRO A 305 -0.94 8.66 6.60
N GLY A 306 0.16 8.79 5.85
CA GLY A 306 0.59 7.83 4.85
C GLY A 306 2.10 7.56 4.93
N ILE A 307 2.52 6.37 4.53
CA ILE A 307 3.94 6.02 4.35
C ILE A 307 4.13 5.41 2.97
N VAL A 308 5.09 5.89 2.20
CA VAL A 308 5.60 5.19 1.02
C VAL A 308 6.90 4.51 1.38
N MET A 309 6.97 3.19 1.21
CA MET A 309 8.15 2.38 1.47
C MET A 309 8.92 2.11 0.18
N ARG A 310 10.14 2.66 0.09
CA ARG A 310 11.11 2.36 -0.97
C ARG A 310 12.24 1.50 -0.41
N GLY A 311 12.10 0.17 -0.56
CA GLY A 311 12.97 -0.78 0.13
C GLY A 311 12.83 -0.61 1.65
N THR A 312 13.91 -0.27 2.33
CA THR A 312 13.92 0.02 3.78
C THR A 312 13.77 1.51 4.12
N CYS A 313 13.56 2.37 3.13
CA CYS A 313 13.48 3.82 3.30
C CYS A 313 12.01 4.30 3.27
N PRO A 314 11.41 4.68 4.42
CA PRO A 314 10.09 5.29 4.46
C PRO A 314 10.13 6.76 4.03
N THR A 315 9.11 7.19 3.30
CA THR A 315 8.72 8.59 3.11
C THR A 315 7.36 8.81 3.76
N PHE A 316 7.23 9.85 4.57
CA PHE A 316 6.02 10.10 5.37
C PHE A 316 5.15 11.16 4.71
N TYR A 317 3.84 10.99 4.80
CA TYR A 317 2.86 11.91 4.23
C TYR A 317 1.75 12.23 5.23
N LEU A 318 1.21 13.44 5.13
CA LEU A 318 -0.01 13.85 5.83
C LEU A 318 -1.00 14.38 4.79
N MET A 319 -2.06 13.63 4.56
CA MET A 319 -3.11 13.95 3.60
C MET A 319 -4.25 14.68 4.32
N ARG A 320 -4.52 15.94 3.96
CA ARG A 320 -5.65 16.72 4.48
C ARG A 320 -6.83 16.61 3.52
N LEU A 321 -7.51 15.48 3.55
CA LEU A 321 -8.58 15.19 2.62
C LEU A 321 -9.87 15.85 3.11
N SER A 322 -10.52 16.65 2.27
CA SER A 322 -11.83 17.23 2.59
C SER A 322 -12.95 16.40 1.99
N ARG A 323 -14.12 16.36 2.64
CA ARG A 323 -15.31 15.67 2.11
C ARG A 323 -15.61 16.11 0.68
N LYS A 324 -15.62 17.42 0.44
CA LYS A 324 -15.85 18.01 -0.88
C LYS A 324 -14.87 17.52 -1.94
N MET A 325 -13.59 17.31 -1.58
CA MET A 325 -12.59 16.81 -2.52
C MET A 325 -12.88 15.36 -2.90
N VAL A 326 -13.23 14.53 -1.91
CA VAL A 326 -13.57 13.14 -2.11
C VAL A 326 -14.82 12.97 -2.96
N GLU A 327 -15.84 13.82 -2.75
CA GLU A 327 -17.03 13.87 -3.59
C GLU A 327 -16.72 14.31 -5.02
N CYS A 328 -15.84 15.30 -5.20
CA CYS A 328 -15.37 15.70 -6.53
C CYS A 328 -14.70 14.54 -7.27
N VAL A 329 -13.80 13.80 -6.60
CA VAL A 329 -13.16 12.60 -7.18
C VAL A 329 -14.19 11.54 -7.55
N GLY A 330 -15.09 11.22 -6.60
CA GLY A 330 -16.19 10.27 -6.82
C GLY A 330 -17.06 10.62 -8.02
N GLN A 331 -17.34 11.91 -8.24
CA GLN A 331 -18.16 12.40 -9.34
C GLN A 331 -17.39 12.71 -10.63
N GLY A 332 -16.05 12.54 -10.66
CA GLY A 332 -15.21 12.88 -11.81
C GLY A 332 -15.14 14.39 -12.08
N ARG A 333 -15.36 15.22 -11.06
CA ARG A 333 -15.36 16.69 -11.17
C ARG A 333 -14.02 17.27 -10.72
N GLN A 334 -13.55 18.28 -11.45
CA GLN A 334 -12.41 19.08 -11.03
C GLN A 334 -12.82 19.97 -9.84
N PRO A 335 -12.13 19.89 -8.69
CA PRO A 335 -12.41 20.76 -7.57
C PRO A 335 -11.95 22.19 -7.88
N GLY A 336 -12.75 23.19 -7.48
CA GLY A 336 -12.40 24.61 -7.57
C GLY A 336 -11.42 25.08 -6.48
N PHE A 337 -10.75 24.15 -5.79
CA PHE A 337 -9.85 24.40 -4.67
C PHE A 337 -8.73 23.36 -4.67
N SER A 338 -7.61 23.68 -4.02
CA SER A 338 -6.47 22.78 -3.92
C SER A 338 -6.49 21.98 -2.62
N THR A 339 -6.13 20.70 -2.69
CA THR A 339 -5.89 19.86 -1.52
C THR A 339 -4.39 19.74 -1.28
N ARG A 340 -3.94 20.03 -0.06
CA ARG A 340 -2.53 19.98 0.32
C ARG A 340 -2.19 18.61 0.92
N VAL A 341 -1.13 18.00 0.41
CA VAL A 341 -0.50 16.79 0.96
C VAL A 341 0.90 17.17 1.40
N ASP A 342 1.18 17.11 2.70
CA ASP A 342 2.53 17.37 3.19
C ASP A 342 3.38 16.09 3.02
N GLN A 343 4.61 16.22 2.54
CA GLN A 343 5.58 15.13 2.35
C GLN A 343 6.82 15.40 3.19
N TYR A 344 7.23 14.45 4.02
CA TYR A 344 8.47 14.49 4.78
C TYR A 344 9.42 13.38 4.32
N VAL A 345 10.57 13.81 3.81
CA VAL A 345 11.68 12.95 3.38
C VAL A 345 12.79 13.08 4.40
N LEU A 346 13.37 11.96 4.82
CA LEU A 346 14.46 11.95 5.80
C LEU A 346 15.62 12.87 5.34
N PRO A 347 16.14 13.75 6.22
CA PRO A 347 17.25 14.63 5.88
C PRO A 347 18.53 13.82 5.68
N GLY A 348 19.44 14.31 4.83
CA GLY A 348 20.75 13.67 4.62
C GLY A 348 20.77 12.47 3.68
N LEU A 349 19.61 11.98 3.21
CA LEU A 349 19.55 10.97 2.15
C LEU A 349 19.97 11.58 0.80
N VAL A 350 21.22 11.35 0.39
CA VAL A 350 21.75 11.71 -0.93
C VAL A 350 22.41 10.47 -1.55
N PRO A 351 22.08 10.01 -2.79
CA PRO A 351 20.89 10.22 -3.62
C PRO A 351 19.82 9.10 -3.40
N PRO A 352 18.67 9.13 -4.11
CA PRO A 352 17.52 8.21 -3.99
C PRO A 352 17.78 6.71 -4.15
N SER A 353 19.03 6.30 -4.37
CA SER A 353 19.45 4.91 -4.47
C SER A 353 19.75 4.26 -3.12
N SER A 354 19.62 4.96 -1.98
CA SER A 354 19.80 4.37 -0.65
C SER A 354 18.52 3.65 -0.22
N TRP A 355 18.19 2.55 -0.90
CA TRP A 355 17.12 1.64 -0.48
C TRP A 355 17.39 0.99 0.89
N ASP A 356 18.60 1.15 1.43
CA ASP A 356 19.10 0.56 2.67
C ASP A 356 19.17 1.59 3.84
N ALA A 357 18.30 2.60 3.83
CA ALA A 357 18.33 3.67 4.83
C ALA A 357 18.34 3.14 6.27
N ILE A 358 17.61 2.06 6.57
CA ILE A 358 17.50 1.52 7.94
C ILE A 358 18.79 0.89 8.47
N ILE A 359 19.74 0.58 7.58
CA ILE A 359 21.04 0.02 7.96
C ILE A 359 21.90 1.07 8.66
N VAL A 360 21.83 2.31 8.20
CA VAL A 360 22.58 3.45 8.74
C VAL A 360 22.01 3.83 10.10
N PRO A 361 22.79 3.79 11.20
CA PRO A 361 22.28 4.05 12.55
C PRO A 361 21.56 5.39 12.69
N GLU A 362 22.10 6.46 12.09
CA GLU A 362 21.54 7.81 12.15
C GLU A 362 20.17 7.87 11.47
N HIS A 363 20.04 7.28 10.29
CA HIS A 363 18.76 7.21 9.57
C HIS A 363 17.76 6.32 10.30
N ARG A 364 18.19 5.20 10.88
CA ARG A 364 17.35 4.32 11.68
C ARG A 364 16.78 5.04 12.91
N ALA A 365 17.61 5.80 13.61
CA ALA A 365 17.17 6.65 14.72
C ALA A 365 16.16 7.70 14.26
N HIS A 366 16.39 8.34 13.11
CA HIS A 366 15.46 9.32 12.54
C HIS A 366 14.13 8.67 12.13
N ILE A 367 14.15 7.49 11.50
CA ILE A 367 12.95 6.71 11.15
C ILE A 367 12.14 6.40 12.40
N ALA A 368 12.80 5.96 13.47
CA ALA A 368 12.17 5.69 14.74
C ALA A 368 11.47 6.92 15.31
N GLN A 369 12.12 8.09 15.28
CA GLN A 369 11.51 9.36 15.70
C GLN A 369 10.28 9.74 14.86
N CYS A 370 10.32 9.51 13.54
CA CYS A 370 9.18 9.74 12.67
C CYS A 370 8.01 8.80 13.01
N LEU A 371 8.26 7.50 13.21
CA LEU A 371 7.23 6.50 13.55
C LEU A 371 6.60 6.79 14.92
N GLU A 372 7.41 7.11 15.92
CA GLU A 372 6.93 7.57 17.23
C GLU A 372 6.13 8.86 17.12
N SER A 373 6.53 9.76 16.23
CA SER A 373 5.80 11.00 16.00
C SER A 373 4.48 10.79 15.27
N LEU A 374 4.40 9.76 14.43
CA LEU A 374 3.19 9.41 13.71
C LEU A 374 2.05 8.95 14.63
N LYS A 375 2.38 8.34 15.79
CA LYS A 375 1.40 7.90 16.79
C LYS A 375 0.42 8.97 17.19
N SER A 376 0.85 10.24 17.31
CA SER A 376 -0.07 11.31 17.67
C SER A 376 -1.17 11.47 16.63
N PHE A 377 -0.88 11.32 15.33
CA PHE A 377 -1.92 11.43 14.30
C PHE A 377 -2.91 10.27 14.29
N ILE A 378 -2.44 9.07 14.67
CA ILE A 378 -3.27 7.85 14.73
C ILE A 378 -4.13 7.82 16.00
N GLY A 379 -3.58 8.24 17.14
CA GLY A 379 -4.22 8.12 18.46
C GLY A 379 -5.06 9.33 18.88
N THR A 380 -4.62 10.57 18.59
CA THR A 380 -5.32 11.77 19.09
C THR A 380 -6.61 12.06 18.33
N THR A 381 -6.82 11.46 17.16
CA THR A 381 -7.96 11.80 16.34
C THR A 381 -9.28 11.27 16.89
N TYR A 382 -9.27 10.27 17.80
CA TYR A 382 -10.52 9.58 18.14
C TYR A 382 -10.61 8.91 19.51
N ALA A 383 -9.52 8.71 20.27
CA ALA A 383 -9.62 7.98 21.54
C ALA A 383 -10.55 8.67 22.57
N ASP A 384 -10.53 10.00 22.64
CA ASP A 384 -11.36 10.74 23.59
C ASP A 384 -12.84 10.79 23.18
N GLU A 385 -13.15 10.81 21.88
CA GLU A 385 -14.53 10.77 21.38
C GLU A 385 -15.10 9.34 21.35
N TRP A 386 -14.30 8.34 20.95
CA TRP A 386 -14.75 6.96 20.84
C TRP A 386 -14.97 6.28 22.19
N MET A 387 -14.25 6.67 23.24
CA MET A 387 -14.57 6.19 24.59
C MET A 387 -15.96 6.67 25.04
N GLY A 388 -16.37 7.89 24.64
CA GLY A 388 -17.74 8.37 24.80
C GLY A 388 -18.75 7.51 24.03
N TRP A 389 -18.41 7.12 22.80
CA TRP A 389 -19.26 6.27 21.95
C TRP A 389 -19.35 4.82 22.41
N LEU A 390 -18.26 4.21 22.87
CA LEU A 390 -18.28 2.87 23.47
C LEU A 390 -19.20 2.87 24.69
N HIS A 391 -19.15 3.91 25.52
CA HIS A 391 -20.10 4.08 26.62
C HIS A 391 -21.54 4.23 26.10
N TYR A 392 -21.80 5.08 25.10
CA TYR A 392 -23.13 5.27 24.54
C TYR A 392 -23.69 3.98 23.89
N PHE A 393 -22.91 3.28 23.09
CA PHE A 393 -23.31 2.05 22.41
C PHE A 393 -23.54 0.90 23.40
N VAL A 394 -22.69 0.78 24.43
CA VAL A 394 -22.92 -0.17 25.53
C VAL A 394 -24.23 0.17 26.25
N ILE A 395 -24.50 1.46 26.54
CA ILE A 395 -25.76 1.90 27.15
C ILE A 395 -26.97 1.56 26.26
N VAL A 396 -26.92 1.87 24.96
CA VAL A 396 -28.02 1.61 24.01
C VAL A 396 -28.23 0.11 23.80
N SER A 397 -27.15 -0.69 23.73
CA SER A 397 -27.25 -2.14 23.60
C SER A 397 -27.84 -2.77 24.87
N GLN A 398 -27.42 -2.32 26.06
CA GLN A 398 -28.03 -2.73 27.32
C GLN A 398 -29.51 -2.34 27.38
N LEU A 399 -29.87 -1.11 27.00
CA LEU A 399 -31.27 -0.67 26.91
C LEU A 399 -32.08 -1.50 25.93
N LYS A 400 -31.56 -1.83 24.75
CA LYS A 400 -32.23 -2.74 23.79
C LYS A 400 -32.44 -4.13 24.39
N LYS A 401 -31.43 -4.69 25.07
CA LYS A 401 -31.56 -5.98 25.78
C LYS A 401 -32.61 -5.91 26.89
N THR A 402 -32.65 -4.83 27.67
CA THR A 402 -33.68 -4.62 28.71
C THR A 402 -35.07 -4.48 28.10
N VAL A 403 -35.24 -3.66 27.06
CA VAL A 403 -36.53 -3.47 26.38
C VAL A 403 -37.01 -4.76 25.73
N HIS A 404 -36.13 -5.50 25.06
CA HIS A 404 -36.49 -6.78 24.45
C HIS A 404 -36.83 -7.84 25.52
N ALA A 405 -36.13 -7.85 26.65
CA ALA A 405 -36.48 -8.71 27.79
C ALA A 405 -37.85 -8.34 28.37
N SER A 406 -38.13 -7.04 28.56
CA SER A 406 -39.42 -6.54 29.05
C SER A 406 -40.58 -6.83 28.08
N LEU A 407 -40.37 -6.73 26.77
CA LEU A 407 -41.37 -7.05 25.76
C LEU A 407 -41.62 -8.56 25.62
N SER A 408 -40.61 -9.39 25.88
CA SER A 408 -40.74 -10.85 25.81
C SER A 408 -41.52 -11.47 26.98
N ASN A 409 -41.80 -10.72 28.05
CA ASN A 409 -42.55 -11.21 29.20
C ASN A 409 -43.45 -10.13 29.85
N PRO A 410 -44.56 -9.74 29.18
CA PRO A 410 -45.42 -8.65 29.62
C PRO A 410 -46.16 -8.92 30.95
N GLU A 411 -46.31 -10.19 31.35
CA GLU A 411 -47.04 -10.56 32.58
C GLU A 411 -46.30 -10.14 33.86
N LYS A 412 -44.96 -10.06 33.85
CA LYS A 412 -44.17 -9.65 35.01
C LYS A 412 -44.16 -8.14 35.28
N LEU A 413 -44.63 -7.32 34.34
CA LEU A 413 -44.66 -5.86 34.49
C LEU A 413 -45.87 -5.37 35.30
N PHE A 414 -46.93 -6.16 35.39
CA PHE A 414 -48.16 -5.77 36.10
C PHE A 414 -48.21 -6.15 37.59
N GLU A 415 -47.35 -7.06 38.06
CA GLU A 415 -47.38 -7.50 39.47
C GLU A 415 -46.70 -6.53 40.46
N ASN A 416 -45.92 -5.54 39.99
CA ASN A 416 -45.15 -4.64 40.87
C ASN A 416 -45.70 -3.21 41.02
N THR A 417 -46.77 -2.84 40.34
CA THR A 417 -47.49 -1.58 40.60
C THR A 417 -48.66 -1.84 41.54
N GLY A 418 -48.36 -2.19 42.79
CA GLY A 418 -49.33 -2.13 43.88
C GLY A 418 -49.64 -0.67 44.21
N MET A 419 -50.62 -0.09 43.50
CA MET A 419 -51.39 1.03 44.04
C MET A 419 -52.41 0.45 45.04
N THR A 420 -52.08 0.56 46.32
CA THR A 420 -53.02 0.53 47.46
C THR A 420 -52.75 1.73 48.34
#